data_AF-A0A948V2E8-F1
#
_entry.id   AF-A0A948V2E8-F1
#
_cell.length_a   1.000
_cell.length_b   1.000
_cell.length_c   1.000
_cell.angle_alpha   90.00
_cell.angle_beta   90.00
_cell.angle_gamma   90.00
#
_symmetry.space_group_name_H-M   'P 1'
#
loop_
_entity.id
_entity.type
_entity.pdbx_description
1 polymer ?
#
loop_
_entity_poly.entity_id
_entity_poly.type
_entity_poly.pdbx_seq_one_letter_code
_entity_poly.pdbx_strand_id
1 'polypeptide(L)'
;MTTRNLWIVLALIMATSFAVLGMMGREINRQAPPIPAQVVDTNGTVLLTREDIQTGQLAWQSMGGQQVGSIWGHGGYVAPDWSADQLHRETMALLELWSQREFGQSWASLDEERQAALKARVKREMRTNTYDPATDTITVSTDRAAAMREVKAHYVALLSDDPALESLREQYAIANNAVPDIDRRNQISAFYWWASWGAGTERPNDVITYTSNWPHEPLIDNVPSSANIVWSVASVLLLIFGVAALVFWHARQPKEEHLEPPSADPLMGMKPTPSMKAAGKYFLTVIALFLLQVGLGAVTAHYAVEGHDFYGIPISEWI
;
A
#
# COMPACT_ATOMS: atom_id res chain seq x y z
N MET A 1 -26.13 -30.20 20.37
CA MET A 1 -25.20 -30.98 19.51
C MET A 1 -24.21 -31.71 20.41
N THR A 2 -23.76 -32.91 20.06
CA THR A 2 -22.68 -33.58 20.82
C THR A 2 -21.33 -32.88 20.52
N THR A 3 -20.39 -32.90 21.47
CA THR A 3 -19.06 -32.30 21.31
C THR A 3 -18.33 -32.81 20.06
N ARG A 4 -18.54 -34.09 19.71
CA ARG A 4 -18.01 -34.69 18.47
C ARG A 4 -18.50 -33.95 17.22
N ASN A 5 -19.78 -33.59 17.16
CA ASN A 5 -20.33 -32.88 16.00
C ASN A 5 -19.75 -31.46 15.88
N LEU A 6 -19.51 -30.77 17.01
CA LEU A 6 -18.86 -29.46 17.02
C LEU A 6 -17.42 -29.53 16.50
N TRP A 7 -16.66 -30.55 16.89
CA TRP A 7 -15.30 -30.77 16.37
C TRP A 7 -15.29 -31.07 14.87
N ILE A 8 -16.25 -31.86 14.38
CA ILE A 8 -16.37 -32.13 12.93
C ILE A 8 -16.67 -30.82 12.17
N VAL A 9 -17.60 -30.00 12.67
CA VAL A 9 -17.92 -28.70 12.06
C VAL A 9 -16.70 -27.78 12.06
N LEU A 10 -15.97 -27.68 13.17
CA LEU A 10 -14.75 -26.88 13.26
C LEU A 10 -13.69 -27.37 12.26
N ALA A 11 -13.44 -28.67 12.21
CA ALA A 11 -12.47 -29.27 11.29
C ALA A 11 -12.84 -29.01 9.83
N LEU A 12 -14.14 -29.09 9.49
CA LEU A 12 -14.64 -28.77 8.16
C LEU A 12 -14.38 -27.30 7.80
N ILE A 13 -14.74 -26.37 8.70
CA ILE A 13 -14.53 -24.93 8.50
C ILE A 13 -13.04 -24.63 8.29
N MET A 14 -12.16 -25.20 9.12
CA MET A 14 -10.72 -25.03 8.97
C MET A 14 -10.23 -25.57 7.62
N ALA A 15 -10.58 -26.81 7.29
CA ALA A 15 -10.14 -27.45 6.05
C ALA A 15 -10.59 -26.67 4.80
N THR A 16 -11.85 -26.21 4.76
CA THR A 16 -12.37 -25.43 3.63
C THR A 16 -11.71 -24.06 3.54
N SER A 17 -11.53 -23.36 4.67
CA SER A 17 -10.92 -22.03 4.69
C SER A 17 -9.45 -22.07 4.26
N PHE A 18 -8.67 -23.04 4.75
CA PHE A 18 -7.28 -23.21 4.32
C PHE A 18 -7.16 -23.65 2.85
N ALA A 19 -8.09 -24.48 2.35
CA ALA A 19 -8.12 -24.85 0.94
C ALA A 19 -8.35 -23.63 0.03
N VAL A 20 -9.31 -22.77 0.38
CA VAL A 20 -9.56 -21.52 -0.35
C VAL A 20 -8.36 -20.58 -0.25
N LEU A 21 -7.79 -20.39 0.94
CA LEU A 21 -6.61 -19.54 1.14
C LEU A 21 -5.41 -20.00 0.30
N GLY A 22 -5.10 -21.30 0.30
CA GLY A 22 -4.01 -21.86 -0.50
C GLY A 22 -4.25 -21.74 -2.01
N MET A 23 -5.49 -21.96 -2.45
CA MET A 23 -5.88 -21.79 -3.85
C MET A 23 -5.71 -20.34 -4.31
N MET A 24 -6.18 -19.36 -3.53
CA MET A 24 -6.03 -17.94 -3.83
C MET A 24 -4.57 -17.47 -3.75
N GLY A 25 -3.78 -17.99 -2.80
CA GLY A 25 -2.34 -17.69 -2.70
C GLY A 25 -1.56 -18.13 -3.95
N ARG A 26 -1.94 -19.27 -4.55
CA ARG A 26 -1.38 -19.72 -5.84
C ARG A 26 -1.73 -18.76 -6.97
N GLU A 27 -2.96 -18.25 -6.98
CA GLU A 27 -3.41 -17.34 -8.03
C GLU A 27 -2.74 -15.98 -7.94
N ILE A 28 -2.55 -15.45 -6.73
CA ILE A 28 -1.78 -14.21 -6.50
C ILE A 28 -0.38 -14.32 -7.09
N ASN A 29 0.31 -15.45 -6.88
CA ASN A 29 1.66 -15.65 -7.41
C ASN A 29 1.71 -15.66 -8.95
N ARG A 30 0.67 -16.22 -9.58
CA ARG A 30 0.58 -16.32 -11.05
C ARG A 30 0.15 -15.02 -11.72
N GLN A 31 -0.68 -14.23 -11.05
CA GLN A 31 -1.29 -13.01 -11.59
C GLN A 31 -0.60 -11.72 -11.12
N ALA A 32 0.47 -11.83 -10.32
CA ALA A 32 1.24 -10.67 -9.85
C ALA A 32 1.79 -9.86 -11.04
N PRO A 33 1.90 -8.52 -10.91
CA PRO A 33 2.58 -7.72 -11.91
C PRO A 33 4.03 -8.22 -12.08
N PRO A 34 4.49 -8.50 -13.32
CA PRO A 34 5.84 -8.97 -13.54
C PRO A 34 6.86 -7.87 -13.19
N ILE A 35 8.03 -8.27 -12.70
CA ILE A 35 9.22 -7.40 -12.64
C ILE A 35 10.03 -7.71 -13.90
N PRO A 36 9.98 -6.86 -14.94
CA PRO A 36 10.63 -7.15 -16.23
C PRO A 36 12.15 -7.22 -16.07
N ALA A 37 12.84 -7.91 -16.99
CA ALA A 37 14.30 -7.85 -17.08
C ALA A 37 14.79 -6.43 -17.36
N GLN A 38 14.07 -5.71 -18.23
CA GLN A 38 14.38 -4.32 -18.60
C GLN A 38 13.14 -3.54 -19.03
N VAL A 39 13.22 -2.23 -18.89
CA VAL A 39 12.27 -1.26 -19.42
C VAL A 39 13.01 -0.43 -20.45
N VAL A 40 12.46 -0.33 -21.66
CA VAL A 40 13.10 0.37 -22.78
C VAL A 40 12.16 1.40 -23.38
N ASP A 41 12.72 2.45 -23.97
CA ASP A 41 11.93 3.33 -24.84
C ASP A 41 11.74 2.72 -26.24
N THR A 42 10.92 3.33 -27.09
CA THR A 42 10.70 2.88 -28.47
C THR A 42 11.94 2.96 -29.37
N ASN A 43 13.02 3.62 -28.94
CA ASN A 43 14.31 3.64 -29.64
C ASN A 43 15.24 2.51 -29.18
N GLY A 44 14.84 1.71 -28.18
CA GLY A 44 15.64 0.65 -27.60
C GLY A 44 16.60 1.13 -26.50
N THR A 45 16.46 2.37 -26.02
CA THR A 45 17.26 2.89 -24.90
C THR A 45 16.76 2.26 -23.61
N VAL A 46 17.65 1.56 -22.88
CA VAL A 46 17.32 1.01 -21.57
C VAL A 46 17.13 2.14 -20.56
N LEU A 47 15.98 2.13 -19.88
CA LEU A 47 15.59 3.12 -18.88
C LEU A 47 15.84 2.58 -17.47
N LEU A 48 15.44 1.33 -17.21
CA LEU A 48 15.50 0.66 -15.92
C LEU A 48 15.73 -0.85 -16.14
N THR A 49 16.36 -1.52 -15.19
CA THR A 49 16.52 -2.98 -15.18
C THR A 49 15.78 -3.63 -14.01
N ARG A 50 15.64 -4.95 -14.04
CA ARG A 50 15.17 -5.74 -12.89
C ARG A 50 15.96 -5.43 -11.63
N GLU A 51 17.28 -5.36 -11.77
CA GLU A 51 18.19 -5.12 -10.65
C GLU A 51 17.96 -3.75 -10.04
N ASP A 52 17.70 -2.72 -10.85
CA ASP A 52 17.36 -1.38 -10.36
C ASP A 52 16.08 -1.40 -9.52
N ILE A 53 15.04 -2.11 -9.99
CA ILE A 53 13.74 -2.21 -9.30
C ILE A 53 13.89 -2.98 -7.98
N GLN A 54 14.57 -4.12 -7.99
CA GLN A 54 14.73 -4.97 -6.80
C GLN A 54 15.66 -4.31 -5.76
N THR A 55 16.76 -3.70 -6.21
CA THR A 55 17.66 -2.96 -5.32
C THR A 55 16.96 -1.71 -4.77
N GLY A 56 16.13 -1.06 -5.58
CA GLY A 56 15.27 0.04 -5.16
C GLY A 56 14.30 -0.35 -4.06
N GLN A 57 13.68 -1.52 -4.17
CA GLN A 57 12.81 -2.06 -3.12
C GLN A 57 13.58 -2.27 -1.81
N LEU A 58 14.79 -2.82 -1.85
CA LEU A 58 15.64 -3.02 -0.67
C LEU A 58 16.11 -1.67 -0.07
N ALA A 59 16.47 -0.71 -0.91
CA ALA A 59 16.85 0.62 -0.48
C ALA A 59 15.68 1.35 0.21
N TRP A 60 14.47 1.27 -0.36
CA TRP A 60 13.25 1.79 0.26
C TRP A 60 12.95 1.12 1.61
N GLN A 61 13.08 -0.21 1.71
CA GLN A 61 12.95 -0.94 2.98
C GLN A 61 13.97 -0.46 4.02
N SER A 62 15.22 -0.20 3.60
CA SER A 62 16.27 0.27 4.51
C SER A 62 16.05 1.69 5.03
N MET A 63 15.31 2.52 4.31
CA MET A 63 14.91 3.88 4.73
C MET A 63 13.75 3.86 5.76
N GLY A 64 13.14 2.69 6.00
CA GLY A 64 11.97 2.53 6.88
C GLY A 64 10.76 1.90 6.18
N GLY A 65 10.80 1.77 4.85
CA GLY A 65 9.78 1.09 4.06
C GLY A 65 8.39 1.67 4.29
N GLN A 66 7.47 0.82 4.74
CA GLN A 66 6.08 1.19 5.03
C GLN A 66 5.90 2.13 6.23
N GLN A 67 6.97 2.45 6.97
CA GLN A 67 6.88 3.49 8.01
C GLN A 67 7.05 4.89 7.43
N VAL A 68 7.58 5.01 6.20
CA VAL A 68 7.82 6.28 5.50
C VAL A 68 6.93 6.34 4.26
N GLY A 69 5.65 6.60 4.49
CA GLY A 69 4.60 6.60 3.45
C GLY A 69 4.08 5.19 3.14
N SER A 70 3.48 5.02 1.96
CA SER A 70 2.84 3.75 1.58
C SER A 70 3.14 3.32 0.14
N ILE A 71 3.01 2.01 -0.09
CA ILE A 71 3.03 1.38 -1.42
C ILE A 71 1.75 0.55 -1.53
N TRP A 72 1.00 0.72 -2.60
CA TRP A 72 -0.28 0.04 -2.83
C TRP A 72 -1.25 0.18 -1.64
N GLY A 73 -1.28 1.35 -1.01
CA GLY A 73 -2.15 1.70 0.11
C GLY A 73 -1.71 1.14 1.47
N HIS A 74 -0.60 0.41 1.54
CA HIS A 74 -0.11 -0.18 2.79
C HIS A 74 1.12 0.60 3.29
N GLY A 75 0.96 1.28 4.43
CA GLY A 75 2.04 1.95 5.14
C GLY A 75 1.58 3.10 6.03
N GLY A 76 2.49 4.03 6.30
CA GLY A 76 2.24 5.27 7.05
C GLY A 76 1.45 6.27 6.22
N TYR A 77 0.85 7.24 6.90
CA TYR A 77 -0.12 8.17 6.30
C TYR A 77 0.33 9.64 6.31
N VAL A 78 1.55 9.94 6.79
CA VAL A 78 2.11 11.30 6.79
C VAL A 78 2.69 11.61 5.41
N ALA A 79 3.72 10.86 5.01
CA ALA A 79 4.19 10.85 3.63
C ALA A 79 3.15 10.21 2.70
N PRO A 80 3.15 10.55 1.39
CA PRO A 80 2.16 10.06 0.44
C PRO A 80 2.27 8.55 0.20
N ASP A 81 1.28 8.01 -0.53
CA ASP A 81 1.46 6.74 -1.20
C ASP A 81 2.33 6.95 -2.45
N TRP A 82 3.51 6.35 -2.48
CA TRP A 82 4.50 6.56 -3.53
C TRP A 82 4.07 5.99 -4.88
N SER A 83 3.28 4.91 -4.88
CA SER A 83 2.72 4.36 -6.12
C SER A 83 1.66 5.28 -6.74
N ALA A 84 0.83 5.91 -5.92
CA ALA A 84 -0.19 6.87 -6.38
C ALA A 84 0.42 8.22 -6.77
N ASP A 85 1.36 8.75 -5.97
CA ASP A 85 2.06 10.00 -6.26
C ASP A 85 2.90 9.89 -7.54
N GLN A 86 3.65 8.79 -7.73
CA GLN A 86 4.38 8.53 -8.97
C GLN A 86 3.43 8.44 -10.17
N LEU A 87 2.31 7.71 -10.04
CA LEU A 87 1.33 7.56 -11.11
C LEU A 87 0.76 8.91 -11.54
N HIS A 88 0.38 9.74 -10.57
CA HIS A 88 -0.19 11.06 -10.83
C HIS A 88 0.84 11.99 -11.48
N ARG A 89 2.05 12.09 -10.92
CA ARG A 89 3.13 12.94 -11.44
C ARG A 89 3.53 12.56 -12.86
N GLU A 90 3.66 11.26 -13.14
CA GLU A 90 4.01 10.76 -14.49
C GLU A 90 2.89 11.06 -15.50
N THR A 91 1.63 10.88 -15.10
CA THR A 91 0.47 11.22 -15.93
C THR A 91 0.39 12.71 -16.22
N MET A 92 0.62 13.56 -15.21
CA MET A 92 0.62 15.02 -15.36
C MET A 92 1.79 15.51 -16.21
N ALA A 93 2.99 14.96 -16.03
CA ALA A 93 4.15 15.31 -16.84
C ALA A 93 3.93 14.97 -18.33
N LEU A 94 3.30 13.82 -18.63
CA LEU A 94 2.88 13.48 -19.99
C LEU A 94 1.88 14.47 -20.58
N LEU A 95 0.85 14.83 -19.81
CA LEU A 95 -0.16 15.80 -20.24
C LEU A 95 0.44 17.18 -20.50
N GLU A 96 1.33 17.65 -19.62
CA GLU A 96 2.02 18.93 -19.77
C GLU A 96 2.95 18.91 -20.99
N LEU A 97 3.72 17.84 -21.18
CA LEU A 97 4.59 17.68 -22.35
C LEU A 97 3.81 17.76 -23.66
N TRP A 98 2.68 17.05 -23.76
CA TRP A 98 1.84 17.10 -24.97
C TRP A 98 1.15 18.45 -25.13
N SER A 99 0.64 19.04 -24.04
CA SER A 99 -0.02 20.34 -24.06
C SER A 99 0.91 21.44 -24.56
N GLN A 100 2.14 21.48 -24.05
CA GLN A 100 3.15 22.45 -24.48
C GLN A 100 3.54 22.23 -25.95
N ARG A 101 3.77 20.97 -26.35
CA ARG A 101 4.17 20.64 -27.72
C ARG A 101 3.08 20.95 -28.76
N GLU A 102 1.82 20.72 -28.44
CA GLU A 102 0.70 20.86 -29.40
C GLU A 102 0.05 22.24 -29.37
N PHE A 103 0.01 22.90 -28.21
CA PHE A 103 -0.76 24.14 -28.00
C PHE A 103 0.06 25.30 -27.42
N GLY A 104 1.32 25.06 -27.03
CA GLY A 104 2.18 26.08 -26.41
C GLY A 104 1.64 26.61 -25.08
N GLN A 105 0.84 25.80 -24.39
CA GLN A 105 0.08 26.17 -23.19
C GLN A 105 0.18 25.06 -22.16
N SER A 106 -0.03 25.40 -20.88
CA SER A 106 -0.09 24.38 -19.84
C SER A 106 -1.37 23.58 -19.94
N TRP A 107 -1.32 22.31 -19.52
CA TRP A 107 -2.47 21.41 -19.54
C TRP A 107 -3.68 22.04 -18.83
N ALA A 108 -3.43 22.68 -17.69
CA ALA A 108 -4.46 23.30 -16.86
C ALA A 108 -5.12 24.53 -17.53
N SER A 109 -4.48 25.17 -18.52
CA SER A 109 -5.02 26.34 -19.20
C SER A 109 -5.75 26.01 -20.51
N LEU A 110 -5.75 24.74 -20.93
CA LEU A 110 -6.48 24.30 -22.11
C LEU A 110 -8.00 24.34 -21.89
N ASP A 111 -8.76 24.53 -22.98
CA ASP A 111 -10.21 24.33 -22.97
C ASP A 111 -10.60 22.85 -22.78
N GLU A 112 -11.84 22.61 -22.40
CA GLU A 112 -12.33 21.26 -22.07
C GLU A 112 -12.22 20.25 -23.23
N GLU A 113 -12.35 20.69 -24.48
CA GLU A 113 -12.27 19.80 -25.65
C GLU A 113 -10.84 19.29 -25.83
N ARG A 114 -9.87 20.20 -25.77
CA ARG A 114 -8.44 19.85 -25.82
C ARG A 114 -8.04 19.04 -24.61
N GLN A 115 -8.59 19.36 -23.44
CA GLN A 115 -8.35 18.57 -22.24
C GLN A 115 -8.83 17.13 -22.41
N ALA A 116 -10.09 16.95 -22.84
CA ALA A 116 -10.66 15.63 -23.08
C ALA A 116 -9.86 14.80 -24.09
N ALA A 117 -9.34 15.44 -25.16
CA ALA A 117 -8.52 14.77 -26.15
C ALA A 117 -7.19 14.22 -25.58
N LEU A 118 -6.44 15.02 -24.82
CA LEU A 118 -5.19 14.54 -24.21
C LEU A 118 -5.48 13.56 -23.06
N LYS A 119 -6.57 13.72 -22.31
CA LYS A 119 -6.99 12.76 -21.28
C LYS A 119 -7.26 11.37 -21.89
N ALA A 120 -7.99 11.31 -22.99
CA ALA A 120 -8.22 10.04 -23.70
C ALA A 120 -6.90 9.42 -24.20
N ARG A 121 -5.94 10.26 -24.61
CA ARG A 121 -4.61 9.82 -25.05
C ARG A 121 -3.77 9.29 -23.89
N VAL A 122 -3.72 9.99 -22.75
CA VAL A 122 -2.90 9.59 -21.59
C VAL A 122 -3.46 8.33 -20.96
N LYS A 123 -4.79 8.18 -20.91
CA LYS A 123 -5.44 6.94 -20.51
C LYS A 123 -4.92 5.76 -21.34
N ARG A 124 -4.91 5.89 -22.67
CA ARG A 124 -4.40 4.83 -23.56
C ARG A 124 -2.91 4.55 -23.30
N GLU A 125 -2.08 5.57 -23.19
CA GLU A 125 -0.64 5.44 -22.94
C GLU A 125 -0.32 4.74 -21.61
N MET A 126 -1.04 5.09 -20.54
CA MET A 126 -0.78 4.57 -19.20
C MET A 126 -1.37 3.18 -18.97
N ARG A 127 -2.56 2.90 -19.53
CA ARG A 127 -3.27 1.63 -19.31
C ARG A 127 -2.82 0.49 -20.23
N THR A 128 -2.33 0.79 -21.42
CA THR A 128 -1.94 -0.24 -22.39
C THR A 128 -0.78 -1.06 -21.84
N ASN A 129 -0.95 -2.38 -21.78
CA ASN A 129 0.11 -3.28 -21.36
C ASN A 129 1.08 -3.55 -22.50
N THR A 130 2.31 -3.10 -22.34
CA THR A 130 3.41 -3.27 -23.30
C THR A 130 4.48 -4.25 -22.81
N TYR A 131 4.18 -5.05 -21.78
CA TYR A 131 5.03 -6.14 -21.34
C TYR A 131 5.00 -7.29 -22.35
N ASP A 132 6.17 -7.67 -22.85
CA ASP A 132 6.35 -8.86 -23.68
C ASP A 132 6.97 -10.00 -22.85
N PRO A 133 6.24 -11.10 -22.58
CA PRO A 133 6.75 -12.23 -21.81
C PRO A 133 7.85 -13.01 -22.54
N ALA A 134 7.99 -12.90 -23.87
CA ALA A 134 9.03 -13.61 -24.62
C ALA A 134 10.40 -12.95 -24.45
N THR A 135 10.43 -11.62 -24.37
CA THR A 135 11.65 -10.82 -24.19
C THR A 135 11.83 -10.29 -22.77
N ASP A 136 10.84 -10.53 -21.89
CA ASP A 136 10.77 -10.04 -20.51
C ASP A 136 11.01 -8.52 -20.41
N THR A 137 10.44 -7.78 -21.37
CA THR A 137 10.70 -6.35 -21.56
C THR A 137 9.39 -5.56 -21.55
N ILE A 138 9.40 -4.38 -20.92
CA ILE A 138 8.35 -3.37 -21.08
C ILE A 138 8.87 -2.28 -22.02
N THR A 139 8.09 -1.95 -23.06
CA THR A 139 8.40 -0.82 -23.95
C THR A 139 7.50 0.37 -23.66
N VAL A 140 8.08 1.54 -23.40
CA VAL A 140 7.34 2.81 -23.22
C VAL A 140 7.62 3.77 -24.37
N SER A 141 6.70 4.72 -24.64
CA SER A 141 6.96 5.76 -25.62
C SER A 141 8.13 6.66 -25.21
N THR A 142 8.75 7.35 -26.18
CA THR A 142 9.75 8.38 -25.89
C THR A 142 9.23 9.50 -24.99
N ASP A 143 7.95 9.84 -25.13
CA ASP A 143 7.30 10.88 -24.33
C ASP A 143 7.14 10.40 -22.88
N ARG A 144 6.70 9.15 -22.67
CA ARG A 144 6.63 8.55 -21.33
C ARG A 144 8.01 8.39 -20.70
N ALA A 145 9.01 8.02 -21.49
CA ALA A 145 10.41 7.99 -21.04
C ALA A 145 10.90 9.37 -20.58
N ALA A 146 10.45 10.46 -21.21
CA ALA A 146 10.76 11.83 -20.78
C ALA A 146 10.06 12.17 -19.45
N ALA A 147 8.76 11.87 -19.33
CA ALA A 147 8.02 12.02 -18.07
C ALA A 147 8.66 11.22 -16.92
N MET A 148 9.06 9.97 -17.16
CA MET A 148 9.77 9.13 -16.18
C MET A 148 11.05 9.81 -15.67
N ARG A 149 11.84 10.45 -16.53
CA ARG A 149 13.06 11.16 -16.13
C ARG A 149 12.76 12.38 -15.26
N GLU A 150 11.71 13.13 -15.56
CA GLU A 150 11.28 14.28 -14.76
C GLU A 150 10.83 13.85 -13.35
N VAL A 151 9.98 12.83 -13.27
CA VAL A 151 9.49 12.31 -11.98
C VAL A 151 10.63 11.67 -11.18
N LYS A 152 11.56 10.97 -11.84
CA LYS A 152 12.78 10.46 -11.20
C LYS A 152 13.60 11.57 -10.57
N ALA A 153 13.81 12.69 -11.28
CA ALA A 153 14.55 13.82 -10.74
C ALA A 153 13.88 14.38 -9.47
N HIS A 154 12.54 14.43 -9.44
CA HIS A 154 11.81 14.83 -8.24
C HIS A 154 12.11 13.92 -7.04
N TYR A 155 12.00 12.60 -7.16
CA TYR A 155 12.26 11.70 -6.04
C TYR A 155 13.73 11.66 -5.62
N VAL A 156 14.65 11.78 -6.58
CA VAL A 156 16.08 11.89 -6.29
C VAL A 156 16.38 13.14 -5.46
N ALA A 157 15.75 14.27 -5.78
CA ALA A 157 15.89 15.49 -4.99
C ALA A 157 15.17 15.38 -3.64
N LEU A 158 13.95 14.82 -3.61
CA LEU A 158 13.14 14.67 -2.39
C LEU A 158 13.87 13.87 -1.32
N LEU A 159 14.53 12.77 -1.69
CA LEU A 159 15.24 11.89 -0.77
C LEU A 159 16.68 12.36 -0.44
N SER A 160 17.04 13.57 -0.88
CA SER A 160 18.35 14.19 -0.65
C SER A 160 18.28 15.36 0.34
N ASP A 161 19.33 16.19 0.37
CA ASP A 161 19.39 17.47 1.08
C ASP A 161 19.03 18.68 0.21
N ASP A 162 18.33 18.50 -0.91
CA ASP A 162 17.96 19.62 -1.78
C ASP A 162 17.12 20.67 -1.01
N PRO A 163 17.61 21.90 -0.83
CA PRO A 163 16.92 22.92 -0.04
C PRO A 163 15.58 23.33 -0.65
N ALA A 164 15.37 23.13 -1.96
CA ALA A 164 14.10 23.45 -2.61
C ALA A 164 12.95 22.54 -2.15
N LEU A 165 13.26 21.36 -1.58
CA LEU A 165 12.29 20.37 -1.13
C LEU A 165 12.28 20.16 0.39
N GLU A 166 12.99 20.99 1.16
CA GLU A 166 13.03 20.91 2.62
C GLU A 166 11.62 21.00 3.22
N SER A 167 10.84 22.02 2.84
CA SER A 167 9.47 22.19 3.35
C SER A 167 8.57 20.99 3.00
N LEU A 168 8.81 20.34 1.86
CA LEU A 168 8.06 19.14 1.49
C LEU A 168 8.47 17.93 2.32
N ARG A 169 9.77 17.78 2.60
CA ARG A 169 10.29 16.75 3.51
C ARG A 169 9.76 16.93 4.93
N GLU A 170 9.69 18.16 5.43
CA GLU A 170 9.07 18.49 6.72
C GLU A 170 7.60 18.07 6.75
N GLN A 171 6.82 18.44 5.73
CA GLN A 171 5.40 18.04 5.61
C GLN A 171 5.22 16.51 5.53
N TYR A 172 6.19 15.79 4.97
CA TYR A 172 6.17 14.33 4.86
C TYR A 172 6.79 13.62 6.08
N ALA A 173 7.32 14.37 7.05
CA ALA A 173 8.11 13.85 8.17
C ALA A 173 9.26 12.93 7.69
N ILE A 174 9.95 13.33 6.63
CA ILE A 174 11.11 12.63 6.06
C ILE A 174 12.35 13.40 6.42
N ALA A 175 13.34 12.75 7.05
CA ALA A 175 14.61 13.39 7.39
C ALA A 175 15.31 14.00 6.16
N ASN A 176 16.01 15.11 6.38
CA ASN A 176 17.00 15.60 5.43
C ASN A 176 18.04 14.50 5.17
N ASN A 177 18.47 14.36 3.92
CA ASN A 177 19.38 13.32 3.47
C ASN A 177 18.93 11.89 3.77
N ALA A 178 17.63 11.61 3.78
CA ALA A 178 17.09 10.29 4.12
C ALA A 178 17.77 9.13 3.37
N VAL A 179 18.24 9.38 2.14
CA VAL A 179 19.07 8.44 1.38
C VAL A 179 20.31 9.18 0.83
N PRO A 180 21.47 9.09 1.49
CA PRO A 180 22.66 9.83 1.09
C PRO A 180 23.24 9.40 -0.27
N ASP A 181 23.14 8.11 -0.58
CA ASP A 181 23.66 7.51 -1.81
C ASP A 181 22.73 7.81 -3.00
N ILE A 182 23.29 8.49 -4.01
CA ILE A 182 22.57 8.85 -5.24
C ILE A 182 22.10 7.63 -6.04
N ASP A 183 22.87 6.54 -6.06
CA ASP A 183 22.52 5.34 -6.80
C ASP A 183 21.31 4.65 -6.17
N ARG A 184 21.26 4.61 -4.82
CA ARG A 184 20.08 4.14 -4.09
C ARG A 184 18.85 4.98 -4.36
N ARG A 185 18.98 6.31 -4.42
CA ARG A 185 17.85 7.20 -4.76
C ARG A 185 17.32 6.93 -6.18
N ASN A 186 18.23 6.75 -7.13
CA ASN A 186 17.88 6.39 -8.51
C ASN A 186 17.11 5.07 -8.56
N GLN A 187 17.55 4.07 -7.78
CA GLN A 187 16.93 2.75 -7.71
C GLN A 187 15.57 2.79 -6.99
N ILE A 188 15.42 3.57 -5.90
CA ILE A 188 14.11 3.77 -5.24
C ILE A 188 13.10 4.34 -6.23
N SER A 189 13.50 5.31 -7.06
CA SER A 189 12.62 5.82 -8.11
C SER A 189 12.24 4.74 -9.15
N ALA A 190 13.14 3.81 -9.48
CA ALA A 190 12.82 2.66 -10.33
C ALA A 190 11.74 1.76 -9.70
N PHE A 191 11.85 1.51 -8.39
CA PHE A 191 10.85 0.75 -7.63
C PHE A 191 9.50 1.45 -7.57
N TYR A 192 9.47 2.77 -7.32
CA TYR A 192 8.23 3.56 -7.32
C TYR A 192 7.55 3.54 -8.68
N TRP A 193 8.33 3.69 -9.77
CA TRP A 193 7.83 3.55 -11.12
C TRP A 193 7.25 2.16 -11.40
N TRP A 194 7.91 1.08 -10.96
CA TRP A 194 7.35 -0.27 -11.15
C TRP A 194 6.04 -0.45 -10.38
N ALA A 195 5.97 0.06 -9.14
CA ALA A 195 4.76 0.00 -8.33
C ALA A 195 3.60 0.81 -8.97
N SER A 196 3.88 1.99 -9.54
CA SER A 196 2.89 2.79 -10.27
C SER A 196 2.49 2.15 -11.60
N TRP A 197 3.44 1.51 -12.31
CA TRP A 197 3.17 0.79 -13.56
C TRP A 197 2.17 -0.34 -13.33
N GLY A 198 2.35 -1.16 -12.29
CA GLY A 198 1.38 -2.18 -11.92
C GLY A 198 0.01 -1.60 -11.56
N ALA A 199 -0.01 -0.40 -10.98
CA ALA A 199 -1.25 0.28 -10.58
C ALA A 199 -2.01 0.93 -11.74
N GLY A 200 -1.29 1.37 -12.78
CA GLY A 200 -1.86 2.06 -13.95
C GLY A 200 -2.13 1.16 -15.16
N THR A 201 -1.48 -0.01 -15.25
CA THR A 201 -1.49 -0.87 -16.46
C THR A 201 -2.49 -2.01 -16.35
N GLU A 202 -3.30 -2.21 -17.38
CA GLU A 202 -4.27 -3.32 -17.49
C GLU A 202 -3.59 -4.69 -17.49
N ARG A 203 -4.22 -5.69 -16.88
CA ARG A 203 -3.74 -7.08 -17.00
C ARG A 203 -3.90 -7.56 -18.45
N PRO A 204 -3.07 -8.52 -18.91
CA PRO A 204 -3.25 -9.11 -20.23
C PRO A 204 -4.66 -9.66 -20.42
N ASN A 205 -5.36 -9.21 -21.45
CA ASN A 205 -6.74 -9.60 -21.79
C ASN A 205 -7.79 -9.24 -20.71
N ASP A 206 -7.54 -8.22 -19.89
CA ASP A 206 -8.48 -7.70 -18.90
C ASP A 206 -8.66 -6.18 -19.09
N VAL A 207 -9.69 -5.62 -18.45
CA VAL A 207 -9.99 -4.17 -18.46
C VAL A 207 -9.66 -3.48 -17.14
N ILE A 208 -9.15 -4.25 -16.16
CA ILE A 208 -8.68 -3.75 -14.88
C ILE A 208 -7.16 -3.84 -14.76
N THR A 209 -6.57 -2.93 -13.98
CA THR A 209 -5.13 -2.92 -13.73
C THR A 209 -4.68 -4.07 -12.82
N TYR A 210 -3.36 -4.31 -12.69
CA TYR A 210 -2.85 -5.38 -11.81
C TYR A 210 -3.28 -5.22 -10.34
N THR A 211 -3.55 -3.99 -9.91
CA THR A 211 -4.08 -3.63 -8.57
C THR A 211 -5.59 -3.45 -8.55
N SER A 212 -6.30 -3.92 -9.58
CA SER A 212 -7.77 -3.83 -9.71
C SER A 212 -8.30 -2.38 -9.73
N ASN A 213 -7.66 -1.52 -10.55
CA ASN A 213 -7.96 -0.08 -10.73
C ASN A 213 -7.71 0.79 -9.49
N TRP A 214 -6.92 0.32 -8.54
CA TRP A 214 -6.35 1.19 -7.49
C TRP A 214 -5.02 1.80 -7.99
N PRO A 215 -4.66 3.05 -7.66
CA PRO A 215 -5.41 4.03 -6.86
C PRO A 215 -6.44 4.76 -7.71
N HIS A 216 -7.36 5.48 -7.06
CA HIS A 216 -8.31 6.34 -7.78
C HIS A 216 -7.55 7.45 -8.52
N GLU A 217 -7.56 7.38 -9.85
CA GLU A 217 -6.91 8.35 -10.74
C GLU A 217 -7.84 8.63 -11.94
N PRO A 218 -8.64 9.71 -11.89
CA PRO A 218 -9.58 10.06 -12.94
C PRO A 218 -8.93 10.31 -14.30
N LEU A 219 -7.65 10.68 -14.37
CA LEU A 219 -6.95 10.96 -15.63
C LEU A 219 -6.82 9.70 -16.51
N ILE A 220 -6.78 8.52 -15.89
CA ILE A 220 -6.68 7.22 -16.58
C ILE A 220 -7.88 6.32 -16.32
N ASP A 221 -8.98 6.87 -15.82
CA ASP A 221 -10.20 6.13 -15.42
C ASP A 221 -9.91 4.93 -14.51
N ASN A 222 -8.98 5.10 -13.56
CA ASN A 222 -8.89 4.18 -12.44
C ASN A 222 -10.07 4.42 -11.50
N VAL A 223 -11.16 3.71 -11.78
CA VAL A 223 -12.40 3.72 -11.01
C VAL A 223 -12.77 2.29 -10.59
N PRO A 224 -13.57 2.12 -9.51
CA PRO A 224 -14.00 0.79 -9.08
C PRO A 224 -14.66 0.01 -10.23
N SER A 225 -14.19 -1.22 -10.44
CA SER A 225 -14.75 -2.10 -11.48
C SER A 225 -16.17 -2.54 -11.14
N SER A 226 -16.93 -3.01 -12.13
CA SER A 226 -18.28 -3.54 -11.89
C SER A 226 -18.26 -4.71 -10.89
N ALA A 227 -17.24 -5.57 -10.95
CA ALA A 227 -17.07 -6.67 -9.98
C ALA A 227 -16.87 -6.14 -8.55
N ASN A 228 -16.09 -5.07 -8.37
CA ASN A 228 -15.89 -4.44 -7.06
C ASN A 228 -17.23 -3.98 -6.44
N ILE A 229 -18.08 -3.33 -7.24
CA ILE A 229 -19.40 -2.85 -6.80
C ILE A 229 -20.31 -4.03 -6.44
N VAL A 230 -20.39 -5.05 -7.29
CA VAL A 230 -21.24 -6.23 -7.07
C VAL A 230 -20.84 -6.96 -5.78
N TRP A 231 -19.55 -7.23 -5.58
CA TRP A 231 -19.07 -7.91 -4.38
C TRP A 231 -19.24 -7.08 -3.11
N SER A 232 -19.11 -5.75 -3.21
CA SER A 232 -19.40 -4.85 -2.08
C SER A 232 -20.85 -5.00 -1.62
N VAL A 233 -21.82 -4.91 -2.53
CA VAL A 233 -23.25 -5.09 -2.19
C VAL A 233 -23.52 -6.50 -1.68
N ALA A 234 -22.99 -7.53 -2.33
CA ALA A 234 -23.16 -8.92 -1.91
C ALA A 234 -22.64 -9.16 -0.49
N SER A 235 -21.48 -8.60 -0.13
CA SER A 235 -20.90 -8.75 1.21
C SER A 235 -21.78 -8.17 2.32
N VAL A 236 -22.41 -7.01 2.09
CA VAL A 236 -23.34 -6.38 3.05
C VAL A 236 -24.60 -7.24 3.21
N LEU A 237 -25.16 -7.76 2.11
CA LEU A 237 -26.32 -8.64 2.18
C LEU A 237 -26.01 -9.94 2.93
N LEU A 238 -24.85 -10.55 2.66
CA LEU A 238 -24.38 -11.74 3.35
C LEU A 238 -24.13 -11.50 4.83
N LEU A 239 -23.59 -10.33 5.21
CA LEU A 239 -23.42 -9.93 6.61
C LEU A 239 -24.77 -9.85 7.32
N ILE A 240 -25.75 -9.13 6.75
CA ILE A 240 -27.08 -8.98 7.33
C ILE A 240 -27.76 -10.36 7.48
N PHE A 241 -27.71 -11.17 6.42
CA PHE A 241 -28.24 -12.53 6.46
C PHE A 241 -27.56 -13.39 7.52
N GLY A 242 -26.23 -13.36 7.61
CA GLY A 242 -25.45 -14.12 8.57
C GLY A 242 -25.78 -13.74 10.02
N VAL A 243 -25.87 -12.44 10.31
CA VAL A 243 -26.28 -11.94 11.63
C VAL A 243 -27.71 -12.38 11.96
N ALA A 244 -28.66 -12.21 11.04
CA ALA A 244 -30.05 -12.61 11.25
C ALA A 244 -30.18 -14.13 11.48
N ALA A 245 -29.47 -14.95 10.70
CA ALA A 245 -29.45 -16.39 10.85
C ALA A 245 -28.84 -16.80 12.20
N LEU A 246 -27.76 -16.15 12.63
CA LEU A 246 -27.13 -16.40 13.93
C LEU A 246 -28.05 -16.04 15.09
N VAL A 247 -28.67 -14.85 15.04
CA VAL A 247 -29.63 -14.41 16.07
C VAL A 247 -30.84 -15.33 16.14
N PHE A 248 -31.39 -15.73 14.99
CA PHE A 248 -32.51 -16.66 14.92
C PHE A 248 -32.16 -18.04 15.46
N TRP A 249 -30.97 -18.56 15.11
CA TRP A 249 -30.46 -19.82 15.64
C TRP A 249 -30.27 -19.75 17.15
N HIS A 250 -29.65 -18.68 17.65
CA HIS A 250 -29.41 -18.46 19.08
C HIS A 250 -30.72 -18.34 19.87
N ALA A 251 -31.70 -17.60 19.35
CA ALA A 251 -33.02 -17.44 19.97
C ALA A 251 -33.82 -18.75 20.08
N ARG A 252 -33.49 -19.75 19.24
CA ARG A 252 -34.07 -21.10 19.27
C ARG A 252 -33.32 -22.08 20.17
N GLN A 253 -32.11 -21.74 20.59
CA GLN A 253 -31.40 -22.60 21.54
C GLN A 253 -32.08 -22.52 22.91
N PRO A 254 -32.14 -23.62 23.66
CA PRO A 254 -32.57 -23.58 25.04
C PRO A 254 -31.67 -22.60 25.81
N LYS A 255 -32.26 -21.80 26.69
CA LYS A 255 -31.49 -20.96 27.61
C LYS A 255 -30.61 -21.89 28.44
N GLU A 256 -29.32 -21.57 28.52
CA GLU A 256 -28.45 -22.26 29.45
C GLU A 256 -29.02 -22.11 30.86
N GLU A 257 -28.94 -23.20 31.64
CA GLU A 257 -29.36 -23.14 33.04
C GLU A 257 -28.53 -22.08 33.76
N HIS A 258 -29.20 -21.27 34.57
CA HIS A 258 -28.50 -20.33 35.43
C HIS A 258 -27.67 -21.13 36.44
N LEU A 259 -26.36 -21.14 36.22
CA LEU A 259 -25.41 -21.69 37.17
C LEU A 259 -25.44 -20.83 38.43
N GLU A 260 -25.65 -21.46 39.58
CA GLU A 260 -25.49 -20.78 40.86
C GLU A 260 -24.00 -20.49 41.06
N PRO A 261 -23.60 -19.21 41.24
CA PRO A 261 -22.22 -18.89 41.52
C PRO A 261 -21.83 -19.49 42.88
N PRO A 262 -20.58 -19.98 43.03
CA PRO A 262 -20.12 -20.45 44.32
C PRO A 262 -20.21 -19.32 45.36
N SER A 263 -20.55 -19.68 46.60
CA SER A 263 -20.74 -18.72 47.70
C SER A 263 -19.44 -18.01 48.14
N ALA A 264 -18.29 -18.49 47.67
CA ALA A 264 -16.98 -17.90 47.87
C ALA A 264 -16.12 -18.10 46.61
N ASP A 265 -15.13 -17.23 46.41
CA ASP A 265 -14.22 -17.32 45.28
C ASP A 265 -13.40 -18.63 45.34
N PRO A 266 -13.54 -19.54 44.35
CA PRO A 266 -12.84 -20.82 44.35
C PRO A 266 -11.31 -20.67 44.19
N LEU A 267 -10.82 -19.50 43.81
CA LEU A 267 -9.39 -19.20 43.62
C LEU A 267 -8.75 -18.57 44.86
N MET A 268 -9.52 -17.97 45.78
CA MET A 268 -9.00 -17.26 46.97
C MET A 268 -8.19 -18.14 47.92
N GLY A 269 -8.54 -19.43 48.03
CA GLY A 269 -7.80 -20.40 48.84
C GLY A 269 -6.53 -20.95 48.17
N MET A 270 -6.30 -20.62 46.90
CA MET A 270 -5.19 -21.18 46.13
C MET A 270 -3.88 -20.47 46.50
N LYS A 271 -2.87 -21.24 46.94
CA LYS A 271 -1.54 -20.69 47.22
C LYS A 271 -0.80 -20.49 45.90
N PRO A 272 -0.37 -19.26 45.55
CA PRO A 272 0.33 -19.03 44.30
C PRO A 272 1.62 -19.84 44.25
N THR A 273 1.77 -20.65 43.19
CA THR A 273 3.01 -21.40 42.95
C THR A 273 4.16 -20.44 42.64
N PRO A 274 5.43 -20.88 42.74
CA PRO A 274 6.56 -20.06 42.34
C PRO A 274 6.46 -19.52 40.90
N SER A 275 5.91 -20.29 39.96
CA SER A 275 5.71 -19.85 38.57
C SER A 275 4.63 -18.77 38.45
N MET A 276 3.52 -18.87 39.19
CA MET A 276 2.49 -17.82 39.23
C MET A 276 3.02 -16.51 39.80
N LYS A 277 3.88 -16.59 40.83
CA LYS A 277 4.55 -15.39 41.38
C LYS A 277 5.54 -14.79 40.38
N ALA A 278 6.29 -15.64 39.66
CA ALA A 278 7.21 -15.18 38.63
C ALA A 278 6.50 -14.49 37.45
N ALA A 279 5.25 -14.89 37.14
CA ALA A 279 4.42 -14.22 36.13
C ALA A 279 4.20 -12.73 36.42
N GLY A 280 4.29 -12.29 37.68
CA GLY A 280 4.28 -10.87 38.07
C GLY A 280 5.28 -10.01 37.29
N LYS A 281 6.44 -10.57 36.93
CA LYS A 281 7.47 -9.88 36.12
C LYS A 281 6.96 -9.59 34.71
N TYR A 282 6.19 -10.49 34.11
CA TYR A 282 5.63 -10.29 32.78
C TYR A 282 4.61 -9.15 32.78
N PHE A 283 3.76 -9.05 33.80
CA PHE A 283 2.84 -7.92 33.92
C PHE A 283 3.56 -6.59 34.04
N LEU A 284 4.64 -6.53 34.82
CA LEU A 284 5.47 -5.34 34.91
C LEU A 284 6.09 -4.97 33.55
N THR A 285 6.63 -5.95 32.83
CA THR A 285 7.17 -5.74 31.48
C THR A 285 6.10 -5.25 30.51
N VAL A 286 4.89 -5.83 30.54
CA VAL A 286 3.77 -5.39 29.69
C VAL A 286 3.40 -3.94 29.98
N ILE A 287 3.29 -3.55 31.25
CA ILE A 287 3.00 -2.16 31.63
C ILE A 287 4.11 -1.22 31.15
N ALA A 288 5.38 -1.60 31.33
CA ALA A 288 6.51 -0.78 30.90
C ALA A 288 6.53 -0.60 29.38
N LEU A 289 6.34 -1.68 28.61
CA LEU A 289 6.27 -1.62 27.14
C LEU A 289 5.05 -0.83 26.66
N PHE A 290 3.92 -0.94 27.35
CA PHE A 290 2.72 -0.16 27.04
C PHE A 290 2.96 1.34 27.22
N LEU A 291 3.55 1.75 28.35
CA LEU A 291 3.89 3.15 28.58
C LEU A 291 4.93 3.68 27.57
N LEU A 292 5.93 2.87 27.23
CA LEU A 292 6.89 3.21 26.18
C LEU A 292 6.19 3.37 24.82
N GLN A 293 5.29 2.45 24.46
CA GLN A 293 4.53 2.52 23.21
C GLN A 293 3.64 3.76 23.14
N VAL A 294 2.98 4.14 24.24
CA VAL A 294 2.22 5.39 24.32
C VAL A 294 3.13 6.61 24.13
N GLY A 295 4.31 6.61 24.77
CA GLY A 295 5.31 7.67 24.60
C GLY A 295 5.79 7.80 23.15
N LEU A 296 6.18 6.69 22.52
CA LEU A 296 6.59 6.68 21.11
C LEU A 296 5.44 7.09 20.18
N GLY A 297 4.21 6.66 20.47
CA GLY A 297 3.02 7.09 19.72
C GLY A 297 2.79 8.61 19.79
N ALA A 298 3.02 9.23 20.95
CA ALA A 298 2.97 10.68 21.08
C ALA A 298 4.05 11.39 20.25
N VAL A 299 5.28 10.86 20.22
CA VAL A 299 6.36 11.39 19.38
C VAL A 299 6.03 11.28 17.89
N THR A 300 5.55 10.12 17.43
CA THR A 300 5.15 9.94 16.03
C THR A 300 4.01 10.87 15.62
N ALA A 301 3.00 11.07 16.49
CA ALA A 301 1.91 12.00 16.23
C ALA A 301 2.38 13.47 16.18
N HIS A 302 3.45 13.80 16.91
CA HIS A 302 4.04 15.14 16.92
C HIS A 302 4.70 15.49 15.59
N TYR A 303 5.42 14.55 14.97
CA TYR A 303 6.02 14.76 13.64
C TYR A 303 4.99 14.94 12.52
N ALA A 304 3.76 14.44 12.69
CA ALA A 304 2.68 14.76 11.76
C ALA A 304 2.24 16.23 11.83
N VAL A 305 2.69 16.99 12.84
CA VAL A 305 2.35 18.40 13.05
C VAL A 305 3.57 19.32 12.86
N GLU A 306 4.72 19.00 13.47
CA GLU A 306 5.94 19.81 13.42
C GLU A 306 7.01 19.28 12.45
N GLY A 307 6.78 18.14 11.79
CA GLY A 307 7.63 17.64 10.70
C GLY A 307 8.98 17.08 11.16
N HIS A 308 9.99 17.95 11.28
CA HIS A 308 11.37 17.56 11.65
C HIS A 308 11.67 17.76 13.14
N ASP A 309 11.02 18.71 13.79
CA ASP A 309 11.35 19.08 15.15
C ASP A 309 10.35 18.54 16.18
N PHE A 310 10.82 18.39 17.41
CA PHE A 310 10.00 18.14 18.58
C PHE A 310 10.13 19.31 19.56
N TYR A 311 9.23 20.30 19.46
CA TYR A 311 9.29 21.56 20.19
C TYR A 311 10.60 22.34 19.94
N GLY A 312 11.06 22.36 18.68
CA GLY A 312 12.30 23.02 18.26
C GLY A 312 13.59 22.26 18.60
N ILE A 313 13.48 20.99 19.00
CA ILE A 313 14.62 20.08 19.20
C ILE A 313 14.63 19.06 18.04
N PRO A 314 15.71 18.97 17.25
CA PRO A 314 15.78 18.09 16.07
C PRO A 314 16.12 16.65 16.48
N ILE A 315 15.28 16.03 17.29
CA ILE A 315 15.54 14.65 17.76
C ILE A 315 15.51 13.64 16.60
N SER A 316 14.94 13.99 15.44
CA SER A 316 14.94 13.21 14.20
C SER A 316 16.33 12.95 13.62
N GLU A 317 17.35 13.70 14.04
CA GLU A 317 18.74 13.44 13.63
C GLU A 317 19.36 12.23 14.37
N TRP A 318 18.76 11.79 15.47
CA TRP A 318 19.36 10.78 16.37
C TRP A 318 18.52 9.50 16.52
N ILE A 319 17.27 9.50 16.04
CA ILE A 319 16.35 8.36 16.05
C ILE A 319 16.10 7.87 14.63
#